data_AF-A0A7R9RNI7-F1
#
_entry.id   AF-A0A7R9RNI7-F1
#
_cell.length_a   1.000
_cell.length_b   1.000
_cell.length_c   1.000
_cell.angle_alpha   90.00
_cell.angle_beta   90.00
_cell.angle_gamma   90.00
#
_symmetry.space_group_name_H-M   'P 1'
#
loop_
_entity.id
_entity.type
_entity.pdbx_description
1 polymer ?
#
loop_
_entity_poly.entity_id
_entity_poly.type
_entity_poly.pdbx_seq_one_letter_code
_entity_poly.pdbx_strand_id
1 'polypeptide(L)'
;KLIIKILCLDSFFEQIMSVWQDNSPDTLVDICARYCVEHLETFCDKSGSGKFLLRNGISIPNEICEKMLEVFQTENTLHYLDDNFVNIFRDTERTRLKRVNVHRSQITDIGLSVLMKHNIIELDISDCVLLGSCSLLAINNNGGSLLSLNIGNSTEILPMSLFSDGFDSSMDIKDFGVIFSKYHQNGYLLKTPNLRKLAIRNFKAPDEQVYYPLLLKPLTRLSHLDLSGCHHLGSLSCILSLKNLVSLVLYNVFGLQEVLPNICYLKALRQLDISQSKEENGMYSNPNKTLDTLVQSLPELESLDISGTNLAGTGIAETEFVTDSSNCPQSDIPGLKSRVKRPLKFLGLYQTANDACLRHHIPAIKITGDGSEEQILAAAEAYCSRPEILQTVLNDLFQIFRYEVCKNTKKALDVIIHGMNSHIHEKHIQIAGSASLFYIVKGEELENFNVKVKNSIVRTLLNGMSEHRSDITMMRNGCLTLCHFKIPRDVVSWSVMLPNILLFFCIPSFLIMRGWYKSYYM
;
A
#
# COMPACT_ATOMS: atom_id res chain seq x y z
N LYS A 1 0.05 26.54 3.41
CA LYS A 1 0.05 25.48 4.45
C LYS A 1 -0.33 24.09 3.91
N LEU A 2 -1.18 23.94 2.88
CA LEU A 2 -1.48 22.64 2.26
C LEU A 2 -0.38 22.07 1.34
N ILE A 3 0.46 22.95 0.75
CA ILE A 3 1.64 22.55 -0.04
C ILE A 3 2.72 21.88 0.83
N ILE A 4 2.70 22.10 2.14
CA ILE A 4 3.67 21.49 3.08
C ILE A 4 3.37 20.00 3.29
N LYS A 5 2.10 19.54 3.20
CA LYS A 5 1.78 18.11 3.22
C LYS A 5 2.34 17.36 1.99
N ILE A 6 2.51 18.04 0.86
CA ILE A 6 3.00 17.45 -0.41
C ILE A 6 4.53 17.22 -0.38
N LEU A 7 5.24 18.00 0.44
CA LEU A 7 6.69 17.92 0.65
C LEU A 7 7.07 17.28 1.99
N CYS A 8 6.10 16.77 2.76
CA CYS A 8 6.40 16.13 4.05
C CYS A 8 7.24 14.87 3.82
N LEU A 9 8.40 14.90 4.50
CA LEU A 9 9.62 14.12 4.35
C LEU A 9 9.58 12.68 4.87
N ASP A 10 8.41 12.09 5.09
CA ASP A 10 8.30 10.81 5.82
C ASP A 10 7.68 9.71 4.94
N SER A 11 8.31 9.40 3.80
CA SER A 11 7.86 8.37 2.85
C SER A 11 8.04 6.90 3.29
N PHE A 12 7.99 6.62 4.60
CA PHE A 12 7.94 5.23 5.12
C PHE A 12 6.62 4.87 5.80
N PHE A 13 5.85 5.86 6.26
CA PHE A 13 4.62 5.62 6.99
C PHE A 13 3.44 6.14 6.18
N GLU A 14 2.54 5.26 5.76
CA GLU A 14 1.23 5.74 5.36
C GLU A 14 0.55 6.37 6.57
N GLN A 15 -0.13 7.49 6.34
CA GLN A 15 -0.83 8.18 7.42
C GLN A 15 -2.08 7.37 7.79
N ILE A 16 -1.95 6.44 8.72
CA ILE A 16 -3.08 5.71 9.31
C ILE A 16 -3.98 6.74 9.99
N MET A 17 -5.23 6.82 9.52
CA MET A 17 -6.23 7.68 10.13
C MET A 17 -6.71 7.06 11.43
N SER A 18 -6.72 7.87 12.50
CA SER A 18 -7.23 7.42 13.78
C SER A 18 -8.75 7.27 13.75
N VAL A 19 -9.24 6.14 14.28
CA VAL A 19 -10.68 5.87 14.44
C VAL A 19 -11.26 6.56 15.67
N TRP A 20 -10.40 7.08 16.55
CA TRP A 20 -10.74 7.76 17.80
C TRP A 20 -11.19 9.21 17.58
N GLN A 21 -12.24 9.38 16.78
CA GLN A 21 -12.84 10.69 16.47
C GLN A 21 -13.91 11.04 17.49
N ASP A 22 -14.02 12.33 17.86
CA ASP A 22 -15.09 12.80 18.73
C ASP A 22 -16.49 12.57 18.11
N ASN A 23 -17.51 12.40 18.96
CA ASN A 23 -18.92 12.31 18.56
C ASN A 23 -19.43 13.67 18.02
N SER A 24 -18.94 14.04 16.84
CA SER A 24 -19.31 15.20 16.06
C SER A 24 -20.01 14.74 14.78
N PRO A 25 -20.95 15.51 14.22
CA PRO A 25 -21.45 15.21 12.89
C PRO A 25 -20.30 15.20 11.87
N ASP A 26 -20.44 14.38 10.82
CA ASP A 26 -19.54 14.43 9.67
C ASP A 26 -19.56 15.85 9.07
N THR A 27 -18.50 16.21 8.32
CA THR A 27 -18.47 17.55 7.72
C THR A 27 -19.59 17.68 6.69
N LEU A 28 -20.06 18.91 6.46
CA LEU A 28 -21.07 19.16 5.43
C LEU A 28 -20.61 18.65 4.05
N VAL A 29 -19.30 18.73 3.78
CA VAL A 29 -18.71 18.22 2.53
C VAL A 29 -18.83 16.69 2.44
N ASP A 30 -18.54 15.95 3.52
CA ASP A 30 -18.69 14.49 3.55
C ASP A 30 -20.17 14.08 3.35
N ILE A 31 -21.07 14.75 4.07
CA ILE A 31 -22.52 14.49 4.00
C ILE A 31 -23.04 14.76 2.58
N CYS A 32 -22.70 15.91 1.99
CA CYS A 32 -23.11 16.26 0.63
C CYS A 32 -22.49 15.34 -0.42
N ALA A 33 -21.20 14.99 -0.30
CA ALA A 33 -20.55 14.08 -1.24
C ALA A 33 -21.19 12.69 -1.23
N ARG A 34 -21.49 12.15 -0.04
CA ARG A 34 -22.21 10.88 0.13
C ARG A 34 -23.59 10.92 -0.52
N TYR A 35 -24.37 11.95 -0.23
CA TYR A 35 -25.68 12.15 -0.85
C TYR A 35 -25.59 12.25 -2.39
N CYS A 36 -24.61 13.00 -2.91
CA CYS A 36 -24.41 13.13 -4.35
C CYS A 36 -24.02 11.80 -5.02
N VAL A 37 -23.17 10.99 -4.37
CA VAL A 37 -22.77 9.68 -4.88
C VAL A 37 -23.92 8.68 -4.86
N GLU A 38 -24.77 8.71 -3.83
CA GLU A 38 -25.94 7.83 -3.71
C GLU A 38 -27.08 8.22 -4.67
N HIS A 39 -27.16 9.50 -5.07
CA HIS A 39 -28.28 10.07 -5.84
C HIS A 39 -27.81 10.85 -7.06
N LEU A 40 -27.02 10.20 -7.92
CA LEU A 40 -26.44 10.81 -9.13
C LEU A 40 -27.51 11.37 -10.07
N GLU A 41 -28.70 10.79 -10.11
CA GLU A 41 -29.85 11.22 -10.93
C GLU A 41 -30.38 12.63 -10.58
N THR A 42 -29.98 13.18 -9.43
CA THR A 42 -30.39 14.54 -9.03
C THR A 42 -29.67 15.62 -9.85
N PHE A 43 -28.45 15.36 -10.33
CA PHE A 43 -27.63 16.31 -11.09
C PHE A 43 -26.98 15.75 -12.36
N CYS A 44 -27.09 14.44 -12.60
CA CYS A 44 -26.63 13.77 -13.82
C CYS A 44 -27.80 13.15 -14.59
N ASP A 45 -27.66 13.11 -15.91
CA ASP A 45 -28.50 12.31 -16.79
C ASP A 45 -27.76 11.04 -17.20
N LYS A 46 -28.49 9.93 -17.29
CA LYS A 46 -27.92 8.66 -17.76
C LYS A 46 -28.12 8.53 -19.26
N SER A 47 -27.04 8.40 -20.02
CA SER A 47 -27.12 8.18 -21.47
C SER A 47 -27.74 6.83 -21.78
N GLY A 48 -28.18 6.63 -23.04
CA GLY A 48 -28.63 5.32 -23.52
C GLY A 48 -27.54 4.24 -23.45
N SER A 49 -26.26 4.63 -23.32
CA SER A 49 -25.14 3.71 -23.11
C SER A 49 -24.83 3.45 -21.63
N GLY A 50 -25.65 3.96 -20.71
CA GLY A 50 -25.48 3.79 -19.26
C GLY A 50 -24.50 4.76 -18.58
N LYS A 51 -23.85 5.65 -19.33
CA LYS A 51 -22.86 6.60 -18.79
C LYS A 51 -23.55 7.79 -18.13
N PHE A 52 -23.00 8.28 -17.03
CA PHE A 52 -23.52 9.48 -16.38
C PHE A 52 -22.94 10.73 -17.04
N LEU A 53 -23.80 11.70 -17.34
CA LEU A 53 -23.44 13.01 -17.87
C LEU A 53 -23.94 14.09 -16.94
N LEU A 54 -23.08 15.05 -16.62
CA LEU A 54 -23.46 16.22 -15.82
C LEU A 54 -24.52 17.05 -16.57
N ARG A 55 -25.62 17.40 -15.91
CA ARG A 55 -26.67 18.24 -16.50
C ARG A 55 -26.16 19.62 -16.88
N ASN A 56 -26.78 20.24 -17.89
CA ASN A 56 -26.48 21.61 -18.31
C ASN A 56 -26.73 22.64 -17.18
N GLY A 57 -25.91 23.68 -17.09
CA GLY A 57 -25.92 24.67 -15.99
C GLY A 57 -25.11 24.32 -14.74
N ILE A 58 -24.82 23.03 -14.48
CA ILE A 58 -24.09 22.59 -13.29
C ILE A 58 -22.57 22.64 -13.48
N SER A 59 -21.83 23.07 -12.46
CA SER A 59 -20.37 22.94 -12.36
C SER A 59 -20.01 22.47 -10.96
N ILE A 60 -19.04 21.56 -10.86
CA ILE A 60 -18.61 20.94 -9.62
C ILE A 60 -17.16 21.37 -9.33
N PRO A 61 -16.89 22.04 -8.20
CA PRO A 61 -15.54 22.42 -7.78
C PRO A 61 -14.62 21.21 -7.57
N ASN A 62 -13.31 21.44 -7.64
CA ASN A 62 -12.32 20.36 -7.54
C ASN A 62 -12.38 19.60 -6.21
N GLU A 63 -12.60 20.30 -5.09
CA GLU A 63 -12.70 19.67 -3.78
C GLU A 63 -13.86 18.67 -3.72
N ILE A 64 -14.96 18.98 -4.42
CA ILE A 64 -16.14 18.11 -4.46
C ILE A 64 -15.93 16.97 -5.45
N CYS A 65 -15.34 17.21 -6.63
CA CYS A 65 -15.02 16.14 -7.57
C CYS A 65 -14.09 15.08 -6.96
N GLU A 66 -13.01 15.52 -6.32
CA GLU A 66 -12.05 14.62 -5.65
C GLU A 66 -12.70 13.89 -4.48
N LYS A 67 -13.54 14.58 -3.69
CA LYS A 67 -14.25 13.94 -2.59
C LYS A 67 -15.30 12.92 -3.05
N MET A 68 -15.98 13.18 -4.17
CA MET A 68 -16.90 12.22 -4.76
C MET A 68 -16.19 10.94 -5.20
N LEU A 69 -14.99 11.04 -5.80
CA LEU A 69 -14.17 9.87 -6.12
C LEU A 69 -13.79 9.08 -4.87
N GLU A 70 -13.31 9.78 -3.82
CA GLU A 70 -12.93 9.18 -2.54
C GLU A 70 -14.11 8.44 -1.87
N VAL A 71 -15.27 9.10 -1.77
CA VAL A 71 -16.47 8.52 -1.16
C VAL A 71 -16.98 7.32 -1.96
N PHE A 72 -16.95 7.41 -3.30
CA PHE A 72 -17.35 6.28 -4.15
C PHE A 72 -16.47 5.05 -3.91
N GLN A 73 -15.14 5.24 -3.80
CA GLN A 73 -14.22 4.11 -3.55
C GLN A 73 -14.30 3.55 -2.13
N THR A 74 -14.55 4.39 -1.12
CA THR A 74 -14.46 3.99 0.30
C THR A 74 -15.78 3.55 0.90
N GLU A 75 -16.91 4.05 0.42
CA GLU A 75 -18.23 3.83 1.03
C GLU A 75 -19.21 3.01 0.18
N ASN A 76 -19.02 2.95 -1.13
CA ASN A 76 -19.94 2.20 -1.98
C ASN A 76 -19.58 0.71 -2.01
N THR A 77 -20.25 -0.09 -1.18
CA THR A 77 -20.01 -1.53 -1.06
C THR A 77 -20.70 -2.37 -2.16
N LEU A 78 -21.49 -1.74 -3.04
CA LEU A 78 -22.29 -2.46 -4.04
C LEU A 78 -21.75 -2.31 -5.47
N HIS A 79 -21.00 -1.25 -5.74
CA HIS A 79 -20.51 -0.94 -7.09
C HIS A 79 -19.05 -0.48 -7.06
N TYR A 80 -18.22 -1.10 -7.89
CA TYR A 80 -16.87 -0.62 -8.15
C TYR A 80 -16.91 0.65 -9.01
N LEU A 81 -15.95 1.54 -8.79
CA LEU A 81 -15.75 2.72 -9.63
C LEU A 81 -15.46 2.26 -11.07
N ASP A 82 -16.20 2.79 -12.04
CA ASP A 82 -16.17 2.35 -13.44
C ASP A 82 -16.19 3.53 -14.43
N ASP A 83 -16.14 3.20 -15.72
CA ASP A 83 -16.21 4.16 -16.82
C ASP A 83 -17.52 4.97 -16.86
N ASN A 84 -18.62 4.40 -16.34
CA ASN A 84 -19.92 5.08 -16.35
C ASN A 84 -19.93 6.24 -15.37
N PHE A 85 -19.35 6.04 -14.18
CA PHE A 85 -19.22 7.06 -13.15
C PHE A 85 -18.23 8.15 -13.54
N VAL A 86 -17.00 7.78 -13.94
CA VAL A 86 -15.95 8.78 -14.25
C VAL A 86 -16.29 9.66 -15.44
N ASN A 87 -17.24 9.24 -16.29
CA ASN A 87 -17.74 10.04 -17.40
C ASN A 87 -18.44 11.34 -16.95
N ILE A 88 -18.85 11.47 -15.68
CA ILE A 88 -19.33 12.74 -15.10
C ILE A 88 -18.28 13.84 -15.25
N PHE A 89 -17.00 13.48 -15.11
CA PHE A 89 -15.87 14.40 -15.17
C PHE A 89 -15.37 14.67 -16.59
N ARG A 90 -16.14 14.30 -17.62
CA ARG A 90 -15.69 14.45 -19.02
C ARG A 90 -15.49 15.89 -19.46
N ASP A 91 -16.27 16.81 -18.90
CA ASP A 91 -16.20 18.23 -19.19
C ASP A 91 -15.21 18.93 -18.24
N THR A 92 -14.03 19.28 -18.76
CA THR A 92 -12.93 19.89 -17.99
C THR A 92 -13.16 21.37 -17.67
N GLU A 93 -14.16 22.01 -18.27
CA GLU A 93 -14.53 23.39 -17.93
C GLU A 93 -15.46 23.41 -16.71
N ARG A 94 -16.31 22.38 -16.58
CA ARG A 94 -17.36 22.31 -15.56
C ARG A 94 -16.97 21.44 -14.37
N THR A 95 -16.00 20.56 -14.55
CA THR A 95 -15.41 19.74 -13.49
C THR A 95 -13.90 19.89 -13.53
N ARG A 96 -13.22 19.75 -12.40
CA ARG A 96 -11.76 19.84 -12.36
C ARG A 96 -11.18 18.81 -11.40
N LEU A 97 -10.28 17.99 -11.89
CA LEU A 97 -9.54 17.01 -11.08
C LEU A 97 -8.05 17.36 -11.06
N LYS A 98 -7.42 17.22 -9.90
CA LYS A 98 -5.96 17.34 -9.75
C LYS A 98 -5.37 16.07 -9.15
N ARG A 99 -6.02 15.52 -8.13
CA ARG A 99 -5.63 14.27 -7.48
C ARG A 99 -6.66 13.21 -7.81
N VAL A 100 -6.20 12.18 -8.50
CA VAL A 100 -7.06 11.11 -8.97
C VAL A 100 -6.53 9.82 -8.39
N ASN A 101 -7.25 9.30 -7.42
CA ASN A 101 -7.09 7.94 -6.96
C ASN A 101 -8.23 7.12 -7.56
N VAL A 102 -7.87 6.08 -8.28
CA VAL A 102 -8.80 5.12 -8.88
C VAL A 102 -8.30 3.69 -8.63
N HIS A 103 -7.53 3.47 -7.57
CA HIS A 103 -7.04 2.12 -7.24
C HIS A 103 -8.19 1.11 -7.11
N ARG A 104 -7.93 -0.15 -7.47
CA ARG A 104 -8.90 -1.27 -7.36
C ARG A 104 -10.25 -0.97 -8.02
N SER A 105 -10.22 -0.22 -9.12
CA SER A 105 -11.42 0.14 -9.87
C SER A 105 -11.55 -0.69 -11.15
N GLN A 106 -12.75 -0.68 -11.71
CA GLN A 106 -13.09 -1.32 -12.97
C GLN A 106 -13.04 -0.31 -14.13
N ILE A 107 -12.20 0.72 -14.01
CA ILE A 107 -11.99 1.67 -15.11
C ILE A 107 -11.22 0.99 -16.24
N THR A 108 -11.59 1.32 -17.46
CA THR A 108 -10.85 0.91 -18.65
C THR A 108 -9.97 2.05 -19.17
N ASP A 109 -9.22 1.79 -20.23
CA ASP A 109 -8.48 2.82 -20.96
C ASP A 109 -9.36 4.02 -21.37
N ILE A 110 -10.66 3.80 -21.63
CA ILE A 110 -11.60 4.87 -21.96
C ILE A 110 -11.82 5.77 -20.74
N GLY A 111 -12.13 5.19 -19.58
CA GLY A 111 -12.30 5.93 -18.33
C GLY A 111 -11.05 6.72 -17.95
N LEU A 112 -9.87 6.09 -18.02
CA LEU A 112 -8.62 6.80 -17.73
C LEU A 112 -8.36 7.93 -18.73
N SER A 113 -8.66 7.74 -20.02
CA SER A 113 -8.51 8.80 -21.02
C SER A 113 -9.40 10.01 -20.73
N VAL A 114 -10.57 9.81 -20.10
CA VAL A 114 -11.44 10.91 -19.66
C VAL A 114 -10.79 11.67 -18.52
N LEU A 115 -10.28 10.96 -17.52
CA LEU A 115 -9.61 11.56 -16.36
C LEU A 115 -8.34 12.32 -16.77
N MET A 116 -7.53 11.73 -17.65
CA MET A 116 -6.27 12.31 -18.12
C MET A 116 -6.43 13.61 -18.93
N LYS A 117 -7.64 13.99 -19.35
CA LYS A 117 -7.89 15.32 -19.94
C LYS A 117 -7.76 16.46 -18.93
N HIS A 118 -7.87 16.14 -17.65
CA HIS A 118 -7.62 17.08 -16.57
C HIS A 118 -6.12 17.28 -16.36
N ASN A 119 -5.75 18.42 -15.78
CA ASN A 119 -4.36 18.72 -15.39
C ASN A 119 -4.01 18.01 -14.06
N ILE A 120 -3.94 16.68 -14.11
CA ILE A 120 -3.67 15.80 -12.97
C ILE A 120 -2.23 16.01 -12.48
N ILE A 121 -2.07 16.11 -11.15
CA ILE A 121 -0.78 16.21 -10.46
C ILE A 121 -0.39 14.90 -9.77
N GLU A 122 -1.38 14.13 -9.30
CA GLU A 122 -1.20 12.87 -8.60
C GLU A 122 -2.18 11.85 -9.18
N LEU A 123 -1.65 10.74 -9.69
CA LEU A 123 -2.43 9.65 -10.27
C LEU A 123 -2.07 8.34 -9.58
N ASP A 124 -3.08 7.68 -9.01
CA ASP A 124 -2.98 6.31 -8.50
C ASP A 124 -3.91 5.39 -9.29
N ILE A 125 -3.31 4.46 -10.02
CA ILE A 125 -3.99 3.44 -10.84
C ILE A 125 -3.60 2.02 -10.39
N SER A 126 -3.25 1.85 -9.11
CA SER A 126 -2.90 0.53 -8.57
C SER A 126 -4.07 -0.46 -8.59
N ASP A 127 -3.78 -1.74 -8.82
CA ASP A 127 -4.78 -2.82 -8.86
C ASP A 127 -5.91 -2.61 -9.89
N CYS A 128 -5.65 -1.89 -10.99
CA CYS A 128 -6.62 -1.64 -12.05
C CYS A 128 -6.44 -2.64 -13.21
N VAL A 129 -7.10 -3.79 -13.11
CA VAL A 129 -6.94 -4.94 -14.02
C VAL A 129 -7.41 -4.73 -15.46
N LEU A 130 -8.26 -3.72 -15.70
CA LEU A 130 -8.83 -3.44 -17.02
C LEU A 130 -8.06 -2.36 -17.80
N LEU A 131 -6.98 -1.81 -17.22
CA LEU A 131 -6.12 -0.87 -17.91
C LEU A 131 -5.08 -1.58 -18.77
N GLY A 132 -4.84 -1.07 -19.96
CA GLY A 132 -3.89 -1.60 -20.92
C GLY A 132 -3.01 -0.51 -21.55
N SER A 133 -2.46 -0.81 -22.73
CA SER A 133 -1.46 0.04 -23.38
C SER A 133 -1.99 1.42 -23.81
N CYS A 134 -3.30 1.57 -24.05
CA CYS A 134 -3.86 2.88 -24.40
C CYS A 134 -3.84 3.86 -23.21
N SER A 135 -3.86 3.35 -21.99
CA SER A 135 -3.67 4.15 -20.78
C SER A 135 -2.28 4.78 -20.72
N LEU A 136 -1.23 4.05 -21.08
CA LEU A 136 0.12 4.61 -21.19
C LEU A 136 0.18 5.73 -22.23
N LEU A 137 -0.52 5.58 -23.36
CA LEU A 137 -0.62 6.65 -24.37
C LEU A 137 -1.35 7.89 -23.81
N ALA A 138 -2.45 7.70 -23.08
CA ALA A 138 -3.18 8.80 -22.44
C ALA A 138 -2.31 9.55 -21.42
N ILE A 139 -1.53 8.81 -20.62
CA ILE A 139 -0.54 9.36 -19.68
C ILE A 139 0.55 10.12 -20.43
N ASN A 140 1.11 9.55 -21.50
CA ASN A 140 2.17 10.21 -22.26
C ASN A 140 1.69 11.47 -23.00
N ASN A 141 0.43 11.52 -23.41
CA ASN A 141 -0.16 12.67 -24.09
C ASN A 141 -0.49 13.83 -23.15
N ASN A 142 -0.93 13.53 -21.91
CA ASN A 142 -1.45 14.55 -20.99
C ASN A 142 -0.71 14.65 -19.64
N GLY A 143 0.31 13.82 -19.41
CA GLY A 143 1.03 13.69 -18.15
C GLY A 143 2.05 14.79 -17.86
N GLY A 144 2.02 15.92 -18.59
CA GLY A 144 2.96 17.02 -18.43
C GLY A 144 2.92 17.66 -17.03
N SER A 145 1.78 17.62 -16.35
CA SER A 145 1.60 18.14 -14.99
C SER A 145 1.83 17.13 -13.87
N LEU A 146 2.00 15.84 -14.20
CA LEU A 146 2.12 14.79 -13.19
C LEU A 146 3.40 14.96 -12.36
N LEU A 147 3.21 14.91 -11.04
CA LEU A 147 4.26 14.93 -10.03
C LEU A 147 4.38 13.56 -9.33
N SER A 148 3.28 12.81 -9.23
CA SER A 148 3.23 11.48 -8.64
C SER A 148 2.44 10.53 -9.53
N LEU A 149 3.01 9.36 -9.80
CA LEU A 149 2.37 8.28 -10.54
C LEU A 149 2.60 6.96 -9.81
N ASN A 150 1.51 6.28 -9.44
CA ASN A 150 1.53 4.95 -8.87
C ASN A 150 0.90 3.95 -9.85
N ILE A 151 1.74 3.07 -10.39
CA ILE A 151 1.37 1.90 -11.18
C ILE A 151 1.57 0.70 -10.26
N GLY A 152 0.51 0.35 -9.53
CA GLY A 152 0.56 -0.74 -8.56
C GLY A 152 0.41 -2.11 -9.20
N ASN A 153 0.05 -3.09 -8.38
CA ASN A 153 -0.06 -4.48 -8.81
C ASN A 153 -1.16 -4.63 -9.88
N SER A 154 -1.10 -5.72 -10.65
CA SER A 154 -2.16 -6.14 -11.58
C SER A 154 -2.59 -5.07 -12.61
N THR A 155 -1.73 -4.09 -12.88
CA THR A 155 -2.00 -2.97 -13.79
C THR A 155 -1.01 -3.02 -14.96
N GLU A 156 -1.44 -3.59 -16.08
CA GLU A 156 -0.57 -3.92 -17.22
C GLU A 156 -0.59 -2.84 -18.32
N ILE A 157 -0.22 -1.61 -17.95
CA ILE A 157 -0.13 -0.50 -18.93
C ILE A 157 1.22 -0.42 -19.63
N LEU A 158 2.25 -1.04 -19.03
CA LEU A 158 3.62 -1.01 -19.54
C LEU A 158 3.78 -2.13 -20.60
N PRO A 159 4.33 -1.83 -21.79
CA PRO A 159 4.39 -2.81 -22.87
C PRO A 159 5.33 -3.97 -22.53
N MET A 160 4.88 -5.20 -22.77
CA MET A 160 5.68 -6.43 -22.58
C MET A 160 6.59 -6.77 -23.77
N SER A 161 6.37 -6.13 -24.92
CA SER A 161 7.25 -6.20 -26.08
C SER A 161 7.71 -4.79 -26.45
N LEU A 162 9.02 -4.62 -26.60
CA LEU A 162 9.62 -3.41 -27.17
C LEU A 162 9.85 -3.57 -28.69
N PHE A 163 9.23 -4.55 -29.33
CA PHE A 163 9.24 -4.80 -30.77
C PHE A 163 7.86 -4.50 -31.39
N SER A 164 7.80 -4.16 -32.68
CA SER A 164 6.53 -3.88 -33.35
C SER A 164 5.73 -5.15 -33.63
N ASP A 165 4.42 -5.14 -33.34
CA ASP A 165 3.45 -6.16 -33.75
C ASP A 165 3.28 -6.15 -35.28
N GLY A 166 4.14 -6.86 -35.99
CA GLY A 166 4.13 -6.95 -37.44
C GLY A 166 5.31 -7.69 -38.05
N PHE A 167 5.83 -8.73 -37.39
CA PHE A 167 6.97 -9.50 -37.90
C PHE A 167 6.58 -10.95 -38.24
N ASP A 168 6.81 -11.30 -39.50
CA ASP A 168 6.66 -12.63 -40.07
C ASP A 168 7.78 -13.56 -39.57
N SER A 169 7.44 -14.80 -39.25
CA SER A 169 8.26 -15.75 -38.49
C SER A 169 9.38 -16.43 -39.32
N SER A 170 10.04 -15.70 -40.22
CA SER A 170 10.96 -16.28 -41.21
C SER A 170 12.33 -15.61 -41.35
N MET A 171 12.76 -14.74 -40.42
CA MET A 171 14.07 -14.07 -40.51
C MET A 171 15.10 -14.51 -39.44
N ASP A 172 16.34 -14.69 -39.90
CA ASP A 172 17.48 -15.19 -39.13
C ASP A 172 17.96 -14.25 -38.02
N ILE A 173 18.49 -14.86 -36.96
CA ILE A 173 18.89 -14.30 -35.66
C ILE A 173 19.95 -13.17 -35.72
N LYS A 174 20.49 -12.83 -36.91
CA LYS A 174 21.54 -11.80 -37.05
C LYS A 174 21.02 -10.38 -37.27
N ASP A 175 19.74 -10.20 -37.57
CA ASP A 175 19.12 -8.88 -37.81
C ASP A 175 18.40 -8.27 -36.60
N PHE A 176 18.57 -8.84 -35.40
CA PHE A 176 18.04 -8.32 -34.12
C PHE A 176 18.47 -6.87 -33.80
N GLY A 177 19.48 -6.34 -34.50
CA GLY A 177 20.01 -5.00 -34.26
C GLY A 177 19.20 -3.83 -34.84
N VAL A 178 18.14 -4.05 -35.62
CA VAL A 178 17.51 -2.95 -36.41
C VAL A 178 15.98 -2.81 -36.27
N ILE A 179 15.29 -3.62 -35.47
CA ILE A 179 13.83 -3.51 -35.32
C ILE A 179 13.48 -2.78 -34.02
N PHE A 180 13.60 -1.46 -34.04
CA PHE A 180 13.33 -0.60 -32.88
C PHE A 180 11.84 -0.24 -32.77
N SER A 181 11.22 -0.46 -31.60
CA SER A 181 9.89 0.12 -31.33
C SER A 181 9.89 1.65 -31.37
N LYS A 182 8.68 2.20 -31.55
CA LYS A 182 8.36 3.63 -31.33
C LYS A 182 8.97 4.19 -30.03
N TYR A 183 9.09 3.39 -28.97
CA TYR A 183 9.65 3.82 -27.68
C TYR A 183 11.15 4.08 -27.74
N HIS A 184 11.91 3.24 -28.45
CA HIS A 184 13.34 3.43 -28.62
C HIS A 184 13.63 4.64 -29.53
N GLN A 185 12.84 4.83 -30.59
CA GLN A 185 12.92 6.03 -31.43
C GLN A 185 12.60 7.32 -30.63
N ASN A 186 11.63 7.25 -29.74
CA ASN A 186 11.26 8.37 -28.87
C ASN A 186 12.25 8.60 -27.71
N GLY A 187 13.03 7.58 -27.34
CA GLY A 187 13.96 7.62 -26.22
C GLY A 187 13.28 7.61 -24.84
N TYR A 188 11.98 7.29 -24.76
CA TYR A 188 11.23 7.22 -23.51
C TYR A 188 10.12 6.18 -23.56
N LEU A 189 9.85 5.54 -22.42
CA LEU A 189 8.61 4.80 -22.17
C LEU A 189 7.52 5.71 -21.61
N LEU A 190 7.91 6.60 -20.69
CA LEU A 190 7.04 7.49 -19.94
C LEU A 190 7.41 8.97 -20.18
N LYS A 191 6.49 9.76 -20.73
CA LYS A 191 6.65 11.18 -21.04
C LYS A 191 6.07 12.06 -19.93
N THR A 192 6.67 12.01 -18.75
CA THR A 192 6.24 12.77 -17.57
C THR A 192 7.43 13.57 -17.01
N PRO A 193 7.87 14.64 -17.70
CA PRO A 193 9.14 15.32 -17.38
C PRO A 193 9.17 15.99 -16.01
N ASN A 194 8.00 16.24 -15.41
CA ASN A 194 7.85 16.85 -14.09
C ASN A 194 7.70 15.83 -12.95
N LEU A 195 7.71 14.54 -13.27
CA LEU A 195 7.46 13.48 -12.30
C LEU A 195 8.55 13.48 -11.22
N ARG A 196 8.10 13.45 -9.97
CA ARG A 196 8.95 13.44 -8.77
C ARG A 196 8.85 12.14 -8.00
N LYS A 197 7.70 11.46 -8.08
CA LYS A 197 7.44 10.17 -7.45
C LYS A 197 6.91 9.19 -8.50
N LEU A 198 7.55 8.03 -8.57
CA LEU A 198 7.13 6.92 -9.44
C LEU A 198 7.13 5.65 -8.60
N ALA A 199 6.00 4.96 -8.59
CA ALA A 199 5.90 3.60 -8.11
C ALA A 199 5.49 2.69 -9.27
N ILE A 200 6.25 1.62 -9.49
CA ILE A 200 5.94 0.52 -10.40
C ILE A 200 6.13 -0.76 -9.62
N ARG A 201 5.04 -1.49 -9.36
CA ARG A 201 5.07 -2.66 -8.47
C ARG A 201 4.81 -3.95 -9.23
N ASN A 202 5.47 -5.03 -8.81
CA ASN A 202 5.30 -6.38 -9.35
C ASN A 202 5.45 -6.47 -10.89
N PHE A 203 6.33 -5.64 -11.46
CA PHE A 203 6.58 -5.64 -12.90
C PHE A 203 7.79 -6.50 -13.26
N LYS A 204 7.64 -7.32 -14.31
CA LYS A 204 8.72 -8.13 -14.87
C LYS A 204 9.13 -7.56 -16.23
N ALA A 205 10.27 -6.89 -16.26
CA ALA A 205 10.81 -6.36 -17.51
C ALA A 205 11.20 -7.51 -18.47
N PRO A 206 10.90 -7.40 -19.78
CA PRO A 206 11.28 -8.39 -20.77
C PRO A 206 12.80 -8.38 -21.07
N ASP A 207 13.42 -7.20 -21.06
CA ASP A 207 14.86 -6.98 -21.20
C ASP A 207 15.27 -5.82 -20.29
N GLU A 208 15.89 -6.15 -19.16
CA GLU A 208 16.24 -5.19 -18.14
C GLU A 208 17.31 -4.16 -18.57
N GLN A 209 18.16 -4.51 -19.54
CA GLN A 209 19.23 -3.64 -19.99
C GLN A 209 18.71 -2.48 -20.85
N VAL A 210 17.57 -2.67 -21.50
CA VAL A 210 16.94 -1.65 -22.35
C VAL A 210 15.76 -0.99 -21.65
N TYR A 211 14.94 -1.76 -20.92
CA TYR A 211 13.66 -1.31 -20.40
C TYR A 211 13.79 -0.23 -19.32
N TYR A 212 14.55 -0.50 -18.26
CA TYR A 212 14.71 0.44 -17.15
C TYR A 212 15.41 1.74 -17.58
N PRO A 213 16.43 1.72 -18.46
CA PRO A 213 16.97 2.95 -19.04
C PRO A 213 15.94 3.80 -19.80
N LEU A 214 15.10 3.19 -20.65
CA LEU A 214 14.04 3.90 -21.39
C LEU A 214 12.95 4.46 -20.46
N LEU A 215 12.70 3.78 -19.35
CA LEU A 215 11.72 4.20 -18.36
C LEU A 215 12.24 5.34 -17.46
N LEU A 216 13.46 5.19 -16.92
CA LEU A 216 13.95 6.02 -15.80
C LEU A 216 14.82 7.20 -16.25
N LYS A 217 15.68 7.05 -17.26
CA LYS A 217 16.60 8.14 -17.70
C LYS A 217 15.88 9.44 -18.07
N PRO A 218 14.70 9.44 -18.72
CA PRO A 218 13.96 10.67 -19.02
C PRO A 218 13.46 11.42 -17.78
N LEU A 219 13.32 10.74 -16.64
CA LEU A 219 12.68 11.26 -15.42
C LEU A 219 13.67 11.99 -14.52
N THR A 220 14.32 13.03 -15.04
CA THR A 220 15.43 13.74 -14.36
C THR A 220 15.04 14.46 -13.06
N ARG A 221 13.74 14.70 -12.83
CA ARG A 221 13.18 15.32 -11.60
C ARG A 221 12.75 14.29 -10.55
N LEU A 222 12.96 13.00 -10.82
CA LEU A 222 12.55 11.94 -9.92
C LEU A 222 13.34 12.00 -8.61
N SER A 223 12.59 11.91 -7.51
CA SER A 223 13.11 11.99 -6.14
C SER A 223 12.71 10.79 -5.29
N HIS A 224 11.62 10.11 -5.65
CA HIS A 224 11.16 8.89 -4.99
C HIS A 224 10.89 7.85 -6.07
N LEU A 225 11.51 6.68 -5.93
CA LEU A 225 11.34 5.54 -6.83
C LEU A 225 10.99 4.31 -6.01
N ASP A 226 9.86 3.70 -6.32
CA ASP A 226 9.41 2.43 -5.74
C ASP A 226 9.32 1.40 -6.87
N LEU A 227 10.14 0.35 -6.75
CA LEU A 227 10.17 -0.81 -7.65
C LEU A 227 9.82 -2.10 -6.89
N SER A 228 8.96 -2.01 -5.87
CA SER A 228 8.60 -3.15 -5.02
C SER A 228 8.09 -4.34 -5.84
N GLY A 229 8.65 -5.52 -5.57
CA GLY A 229 8.26 -6.76 -6.24
C GLY A 229 8.67 -6.83 -7.71
N CYS A 230 9.43 -5.87 -8.24
CA CYS A 230 9.95 -5.98 -9.60
C CYS A 230 10.98 -7.11 -9.71
N HIS A 231 11.01 -7.73 -10.89
CA HIS A 231 11.95 -8.80 -11.22
C HIS A 231 12.89 -8.39 -12.35
N HIS A 232 14.03 -9.09 -12.43
CA HIS A 232 15.08 -8.85 -13.43
C HIS A 232 15.50 -7.38 -13.46
N LEU A 233 16.06 -6.83 -12.39
CA LEU A 233 16.57 -5.44 -12.43
C LEU A 233 18.00 -5.36 -12.99
N GLY A 234 18.68 -6.51 -13.08
CA GLY A 234 20.11 -6.60 -13.36
C GLY A 234 20.90 -5.69 -12.41
N SER A 235 21.88 -4.96 -12.95
CA SER A 235 22.63 -3.96 -12.17
C SER A 235 21.82 -2.71 -11.80
N LEU A 236 20.73 -2.40 -12.52
CA LEU A 236 19.95 -1.16 -12.40
C LEU A 236 20.78 0.13 -12.47
N SER A 237 21.93 0.13 -13.17
CA SER A 237 22.87 1.27 -13.24
C SER A 237 22.24 2.60 -13.72
N CYS A 238 21.10 2.55 -14.41
CA CYS A 238 20.38 3.74 -14.86
C CYS A 238 19.92 4.67 -13.73
N ILE A 239 19.76 4.19 -12.49
CA ILE A 239 19.40 5.02 -11.33
C ILE A 239 20.47 6.07 -11.02
N LEU A 240 21.72 5.84 -11.44
CA LEU A 240 22.81 6.81 -11.27
C LEU A 240 22.57 8.12 -12.05
N SER A 241 21.68 8.10 -13.06
CA SER A 241 21.26 9.31 -13.77
C SER A 241 20.27 10.17 -12.97
N LEU A 242 19.64 9.62 -11.93
CA LEU A 242 18.61 10.26 -11.11
C LEU A 242 19.26 11.08 -9.98
N LYS A 243 19.81 12.24 -10.33
CA LYS A 243 20.57 13.09 -9.39
C LYS A 243 19.79 13.60 -8.18
N ASN A 244 18.46 13.61 -8.25
CA ASN A 244 17.57 14.10 -7.21
C ASN A 244 16.97 12.98 -6.35
N LEU A 245 17.41 11.73 -6.54
CA LEU A 245 16.84 10.57 -5.86
C LEU A 245 17.16 10.62 -4.36
N VAL A 246 16.11 10.68 -3.55
CA VAL A 246 16.15 10.78 -2.09
C VAL A 246 15.58 9.52 -1.43
N SER A 247 14.61 8.86 -2.06
CA SER A 247 13.99 7.64 -1.57
C SER A 247 13.99 6.55 -2.66
N LEU A 248 14.46 5.37 -2.29
CA LEU A 248 14.49 4.18 -3.13
C LEU A 248 13.90 2.99 -2.38
N VAL A 249 12.81 2.44 -2.91
CA VAL A 249 12.13 1.27 -2.33
C VAL A 249 12.27 0.08 -3.28
N LEU A 250 12.88 -0.99 -2.77
CA LEU A 250 13.14 -2.25 -3.47
C LEU A 250 12.63 -3.45 -2.64
N TYR A 251 11.51 -3.25 -1.95
CA TYR A 251 10.85 -4.30 -1.16
C TYR A 251 10.52 -5.51 -2.04
N ASN A 252 10.83 -6.72 -1.59
CA ASN A 252 10.56 -7.97 -2.33
C ASN A 252 11.19 -8.07 -3.72
N VAL A 253 12.29 -7.36 -3.95
CA VAL A 253 13.06 -7.49 -5.19
C VAL A 253 14.06 -8.63 -5.07
N PHE A 254 14.03 -9.57 -6.02
CA PHE A 254 15.01 -10.66 -6.08
C PHE A 254 16.35 -10.20 -6.66
N GLY A 255 17.46 -10.78 -6.19
CA GLY A 255 18.80 -10.54 -6.78
C GLY A 255 19.42 -9.19 -6.42
N LEU A 256 19.02 -8.55 -5.31
CA LEU A 256 19.50 -7.22 -4.92
C LEU A 256 21.01 -7.08 -4.78
N GLN A 257 21.75 -8.18 -4.58
CA GLN A 257 23.21 -8.16 -4.50
C GLN A 257 23.86 -7.53 -5.74
N GLU A 258 23.26 -7.65 -6.92
CA GLU A 258 23.76 -7.04 -8.17
C GLU A 258 23.50 -5.52 -8.23
N VAL A 259 22.48 -5.04 -7.52
CA VAL A 259 22.04 -3.64 -7.51
C VAL A 259 22.77 -2.83 -6.43
N LEU A 260 23.11 -3.45 -5.29
CA LEU A 260 23.75 -2.79 -4.14
C LEU A 260 25.00 -1.95 -4.48
N PRO A 261 25.92 -2.39 -5.36
CA PRO A 261 27.08 -1.56 -5.73
C PRO A 261 26.67 -0.22 -6.35
N ASN A 262 25.61 -0.19 -7.16
CA ASN A 262 25.12 1.05 -7.77
C ASN A 262 24.41 1.95 -6.75
N ILE A 263 23.66 1.35 -5.81
CA ILE A 263 23.03 2.10 -4.71
C ILE A 263 24.08 2.87 -3.90
N CYS A 264 25.26 2.28 -3.66
CA CYS A 264 26.35 2.91 -2.90
C CYS A 264 26.86 4.23 -3.50
N TYR A 265 26.57 4.53 -4.78
CA TYR A 265 26.93 5.81 -5.41
C TYR A 265 25.89 6.92 -5.19
N LEU A 266 24.70 6.61 -4.66
CA LEU A 266 23.61 7.56 -4.45
C LEU A 266 23.80 8.38 -3.17
N LYS A 267 24.76 9.32 -3.16
CA LYS A 267 25.16 10.03 -1.93
C LYS A 267 24.08 10.89 -1.27
N ALA A 268 23.07 11.32 -2.03
CA ALA A 268 21.93 12.09 -1.55
C ALA A 268 20.75 11.23 -1.06
N LEU A 269 20.88 9.90 -1.13
CA LEU A 269 19.82 8.99 -0.72
C LEU A 269 19.63 9.05 0.80
N ARG A 270 18.39 9.31 1.23
CA ARG A 270 17.99 9.43 2.64
C ARG A 270 17.16 8.25 3.10
N GLN A 271 16.48 7.57 2.19
CA GLN A 271 15.62 6.45 2.51
C GLN A 271 15.92 5.29 1.55
N LEU A 272 16.18 4.13 2.14
CA LEU A 272 16.43 2.90 1.40
C LEU A 272 15.63 1.77 2.02
N ASP A 273 14.85 1.09 1.19
CA ASP A 273 14.18 -0.16 1.55
C ASP A 273 14.71 -1.28 0.67
N ILE A 274 15.30 -2.30 1.29
CA ILE A 274 15.77 -3.55 0.67
C ILE A 274 15.21 -4.77 1.41
N SER A 275 14.08 -4.58 2.10
CA SER A 275 13.41 -5.60 2.90
C SER A 275 12.80 -6.70 2.03
N GLN A 276 12.63 -7.88 2.64
CA GLN A 276 12.09 -9.07 2.01
C GLN A 276 11.01 -9.65 2.92
N SER A 277 9.95 -10.21 2.36
CA SER A 277 8.95 -10.99 3.09
C SER A 277 9.31 -12.47 3.16
N LYS A 278 10.12 -12.95 2.20
CA LYS A 278 10.59 -14.33 2.10
C LYS A 278 12.06 -14.40 2.49
N GLU A 279 12.33 -15.16 3.55
CA GLU A 279 13.68 -15.33 4.12
C GLU A 279 14.72 -15.71 3.07
N GLU A 280 14.38 -16.63 2.16
CA GLU A 280 15.28 -17.13 1.10
C GLU A 280 15.84 -16.00 0.21
N ASN A 281 15.05 -14.96 -0.05
CA ASN A 281 15.46 -13.82 -0.87
C ASN A 281 16.33 -12.81 -0.10
N GLY A 282 16.33 -12.89 1.23
CA GLY A 282 17.02 -11.98 2.15
C GLY A 282 18.38 -12.46 2.62
N MET A 283 18.93 -13.53 2.03
CA MET A 283 20.19 -14.13 2.46
C MET A 283 21.40 -13.57 1.72
N TYR A 284 22.28 -12.90 2.46
CA TYR A 284 23.54 -12.35 1.99
C TYR A 284 24.72 -13.20 2.50
N SER A 285 25.71 -13.46 1.66
CA SER A 285 26.87 -14.27 2.02
C SER A 285 27.80 -13.60 3.04
N ASN A 286 27.91 -12.27 3.00
CA ASN A 286 28.75 -11.48 3.91
C ASN A 286 27.93 -10.33 4.53
N PRO A 287 26.91 -10.62 5.36
CA PRO A 287 25.89 -9.65 5.74
C PRO A 287 26.46 -8.42 6.45
N ASN A 288 27.37 -8.62 7.41
CA ASN A 288 27.99 -7.55 8.19
C ASN A 288 28.78 -6.58 7.30
N LYS A 289 29.64 -7.11 6.42
CA LYS A 289 30.43 -6.31 5.48
C LYS A 289 29.55 -5.60 4.45
N THR A 290 28.50 -6.26 3.96
CA THR A 290 27.55 -5.67 3.02
C THR A 290 26.82 -4.48 3.65
N LEU A 291 26.28 -4.64 4.86
CA LEU A 291 25.58 -3.57 5.56
C LEU A 291 26.52 -2.42 5.92
N ASP A 292 27.72 -2.73 6.40
CA ASP A 292 28.75 -1.72 6.71
C ASP A 292 29.10 -0.89 5.47
N THR A 293 29.41 -1.56 4.35
CA THR A 293 29.75 -0.89 3.08
C THR A 293 28.61 0.00 2.60
N LEU A 294 27.37 -0.49 2.67
CA LEU A 294 26.19 0.25 2.25
C LEU A 294 26.00 1.53 3.07
N VAL A 295 26.04 1.41 4.40
CA VAL A 295 25.75 2.51 5.32
C VAL A 295 26.88 3.54 5.34
N GLN A 296 28.15 3.13 5.22
CA GLN A 296 29.27 4.05 5.05
C GLN A 296 29.20 4.78 3.70
N SER A 297 28.70 4.12 2.65
CA SER A 297 28.59 4.70 1.32
C SER A 297 27.47 5.74 1.19
N LEU A 298 26.49 5.72 2.10
CA LEU A 298 25.29 6.58 2.07
C LEU A 298 25.30 7.59 3.23
N PRO A 299 26.03 8.72 3.09
CA PRO A 299 26.20 9.67 4.18
C PRO A 299 24.91 10.36 4.60
N GLU A 300 23.93 10.55 3.71
CA GLU A 300 22.67 11.21 4.06
C GLU A 300 21.57 10.24 4.50
N LEU A 301 21.87 8.94 4.64
CA LEU A 301 20.87 7.92 4.99
C LEU A 301 20.25 8.20 6.36
N GLU A 302 18.93 8.30 6.42
CA GLU A 302 18.15 8.52 7.64
C GLU A 302 17.19 7.36 7.94
N SER A 303 16.72 6.66 6.91
CA SER A 303 15.79 5.53 7.01
C SER A 303 16.35 4.33 6.27
N LEU A 304 16.43 3.19 6.93
CA LEU A 304 16.87 1.93 6.32
C LEU A 304 15.91 0.80 6.71
N ASP A 305 15.43 0.05 5.73
CA ASP A 305 14.67 -1.16 5.99
C ASP A 305 15.39 -2.40 5.46
N ILE A 306 15.68 -3.32 6.38
CA ILE A 306 16.33 -4.61 6.14
C ILE A 306 15.53 -5.77 6.76
N SER A 307 14.22 -5.54 6.99
CA SER A 307 13.28 -6.54 7.51
C SER A 307 13.29 -7.80 6.64
N GLY A 308 13.19 -8.97 7.27
CA GLY A 308 13.23 -10.28 6.61
C GLY A 308 14.55 -10.64 5.93
N THR A 309 15.66 -9.97 6.25
CA THR A 309 17.00 -10.30 5.74
C THR A 309 17.93 -10.80 6.86
N ASN A 310 19.13 -11.27 6.50
CA ASN A 310 20.20 -11.55 7.46
C ASN A 310 21.21 -10.39 7.62
N LEU A 311 20.95 -9.21 7.04
CA LEU A 311 21.91 -8.09 7.00
C LEU A 311 22.27 -7.53 8.38
N ALA A 312 21.39 -7.68 9.37
CA ALA A 312 21.67 -7.27 10.74
C ALA A 312 22.69 -8.20 11.45
N GLY A 313 23.29 -9.15 10.76
CA GLY A 313 24.42 -9.94 11.22
C GLY A 313 24.06 -11.36 11.63
N THR A 314 25.08 -12.12 12.00
CA THR A 314 25.03 -13.59 12.15
C THR A 314 24.64 -14.08 13.54
N GLY A 315 24.30 -13.17 14.47
CA GLY A 315 24.02 -13.51 15.88
C GLY A 315 25.26 -13.86 16.72
N ILE A 316 26.45 -13.89 16.10
CA ILE A 316 27.73 -14.12 16.77
C ILE A 316 28.40 -12.77 16.98
N ALA A 317 28.84 -12.50 18.22
CA ALA A 317 29.59 -11.28 18.52
C ALA A 317 30.91 -11.27 17.75
N GLU A 318 31.07 -10.33 16.82
CA GLU A 318 32.34 -10.07 16.17
C GLU A 318 33.22 -9.26 17.12
N THR A 319 33.94 -9.95 18.01
CA THR A 319 35.07 -9.34 18.73
C THR A 319 36.19 -9.11 17.74
N GLU A 320 36.24 -7.92 17.15
CA GLU A 320 37.49 -7.42 16.59
C GLU A 320 38.50 -7.38 17.75
N PHE A 321 39.63 -8.07 17.60
CA PHE A 321 40.77 -7.98 18.52
C PHE A 321 41.37 -6.57 18.42
N VAL A 322 40.67 -5.56 18.94
CA VAL A 322 41.17 -4.19 19.01
C VAL A 322 41.95 -4.08 20.31
N THR A 323 43.27 -3.96 20.17
CA THR A 323 44.26 -3.81 21.25
C THR A 323 44.22 -2.45 21.96
N ASP A 324 43.28 -1.57 21.63
CA ASP A 324 43.18 -0.24 22.23
C ASP A 324 41.90 -0.07 23.05
N SER A 325 42.11 -0.06 24.36
CA SER A 325 41.21 0.40 25.40
C SER A 325 40.81 1.87 25.21
N SER A 326 39.94 2.13 24.24
CA SER A 326 39.24 3.38 24.08
C SER A 326 37.75 3.10 23.95
N ASN A 327 36.95 3.96 24.58
CA ASN A 327 35.51 3.89 24.76
C ASN A 327 34.78 3.97 23.40
N CYS A 328 34.92 2.94 22.56
CA CYS A 328 34.38 2.92 21.22
C CYS A 328 32.86 2.73 21.31
N PRO A 329 32.05 3.56 20.64
CA PRO A 329 30.60 3.41 20.69
C PRO A 329 30.20 2.04 20.15
N GLN A 330 29.63 1.18 21.00
CA GLN A 330 29.28 -0.19 20.63
C GLN A 330 27.91 -0.23 19.93
N SER A 331 27.83 -0.99 18.85
CA SER A 331 26.60 -1.36 18.16
C SER A 331 26.53 -2.88 18.14
N ASP A 332 25.40 -3.44 18.58
CA ASP A 332 25.17 -4.89 18.56
C ASP A 332 24.85 -5.40 17.14
N ILE A 333 24.70 -4.48 16.17
CA ILE A 333 24.64 -4.78 14.74
C ILE A 333 25.97 -4.30 14.12
N PRO A 334 26.91 -5.22 13.76
CA PRO A 334 28.25 -4.85 13.32
C PRO A 334 28.27 -3.88 12.14
N GLY A 335 27.39 -4.09 11.15
CA GLY A 335 27.27 -3.22 9.98
C GLY A 335 26.76 -1.80 10.26
N LEU A 336 26.34 -1.50 11.49
CA LEU A 336 25.83 -0.18 11.89
C LEU A 336 26.75 0.56 12.87
N LYS A 337 27.97 0.08 13.14
CA LYS A 337 28.96 0.74 14.02
C LYS A 337 29.16 2.22 13.67
N SER A 338 29.18 2.57 12.39
CA SER A 338 29.33 3.96 11.91
C SER A 338 28.16 4.90 12.27
N ARG A 339 27.01 4.35 12.68
CA ARG A 339 25.77 5.09 12.98
C ARG A 339 25.56 5.38 14.46
N VAL A 340 26.39 4.88 15.37
CA VAL A 340 26.17 5.09 16.81
C VAL A 340 26.15 6.58 17.19
N LYS A 341 27.02 7.39 16.58
CA LYS A 341 27.05 8.85 16.82
C LYS A 341 25.97 9.63 16.04
N ARG A 342 25.34 9.01 15.06
CA ARG A 342 24.27 9.60 14.24
C ARG A 342 23.24 8.51 13.90
N PRO A 343 22.40 8.14 14.88
CA PRO A 343 21.42 7.08 14.71
C PRO A 343 20.52 7.29 13.49
N LEU A 344 20.05 6.20 12.91
CA LEU A 344 18.99 6.26 11.90
C LEU A 344 17.70 6.78 12.54
N LYS A 345 16.88 7.54 11.81
CA LYS A 345 15.54 7.92 12.28
C LYS A 345 14.62 6.70 12.29
N PHE A 346 14.79 5.80 11.34
CA PHE A 346 14.04 4.57 11.22
C PHE A 346 14.96 3.41 10.81
N LEU A 347 14.79 2.27 11.47
CA LEU A 347 15.41 1.01 11.10
C LEU A 347 14.37 -0.11 11.10
N GLY A 348 14.17 -0.73 9.95
CA GLY A 348 13.30 -1.88 9.80
C GLY A 348 14.02 -3.19 10.16
N LEU A 349 13.57 -3.89 11.20
CA LEU A 349 14.13 -5.17 11.66
C LEU A 349 13.06 -6.27 11.85
N TYR A 350 11.87 -6.09 11.29
CA TYR A 350 10.78 -7.06 11.45
C TYR A 350 11.14 -8.39 10.78
N GLN A 351 11.05 -9.50 11.51
CA GLN A 351 11.44 -10.85 11.05
C GLN A 351 12.87 -10.94 10.47
N THR A 352 13.77 -10.04 10.90
CA THR A 352 15.19 -10.13 10.54
C THR A 352 15.84 -11.32 11.26
N ALA A 353 16.72 -12.03 10.57
CA ALA A 353 17.35 -13.24 11.11
C ALA A 353 18.15 -12.97 12.41
N ASN A 354 18.35 -14.03 13.20
CA ASN A 354 19.16 -14.03 14.43
C ASN A 354 18.67 -13.02 15.47
N ASP A 355 17.35 -12.92 15.62
CA ASP A 355 16.64 -12.10 16.63
C ASP A 355 17.19 -10.67 16.71
N ALA A 356 17.50 -10.08 15.55
CA ALA A 356 18.23 -8.82 15.48
C ALA A 356 17.49 -7.67 16.17
N CYS A 357 16.16 -7.70 16.17
CA CYS A 357 15.30 -6.71 16.81
C CYS A 357 15.36 -6.74 18.35
N LEU A 358 15.84 -7.84 18.96
CA LEU A 358 15.96 -8.00 20.42
C LEU A 358 17.28 -7.45 21.00
N ARG A 359 18.20 -7.00 20.15
CA ARG A 359 19.51 -6.49 20.58
C ARG A 359 19.37 -5.14 21.29
N HIS A 360 20.30 -4.83 22.20
CA HIS A 360 20.17 -3.67 23.08
C HIS A 360 20.72 -2.39 22.44
N HIS A 361 21.88 -2.45 21.80
CA HIS A 361 22.60 -1.29 21.27
C HIS A 361 22.35 -1.16 19.76
N ILE A 362 21.11 -0.83 19.40
CA ILE A 362 20.70 -0.61 18.00
C ILE A 362 20.73 0.90 17.71
N PRO A 363 21.54 1.38 16.75
CA PRO A 363 21.70 2.82 16.49
C PRO A 363 20.55 3.38 15.63
N ALA A 364 19.33 3.37 16.16
CA ALA A 364 18.14 3.93 15.52
C ALA A 364 17.15 4.51 16.54
N ILE A 365 16.33 5.48 16.10
CA ILE A 365 15.31 6.13 16.94
C ILE A 365 14.00 5.32 16.95
N LYS A 366 13.48 4.96 15.77
CA LYS A 366 12.30 4.09 15.62
C LYS A 366 12.73 2.76 15.02
N ILE A 367 12.37 1.66 15.66
CA ILE A 367 12.76 0.31 15.26
C ILE A 367 11.47 -0.51 15.05
N THR A 368 11.34 -1.15 13.89
CA THR A 368 10.30 -2.19 13.69
C THR A 368 10.87 -3.55 14.07
N GLY A 369 10.01 -4.46 14.51
CA GLY A 369 10.42 -5.74 15.06
C GLY A 369 9.23 -6.52 15.61
N ASP A 370 9.50 -7.76 15.96
CA ASP A 370 8.56 -8.76 16.49
C ASP A 370 8.85 -9.07 17.97
N GLY A 371 9.76 -8.32 18.60
CA GLY A 371 10.21 -8.55 19.97
C GLY A 371 9.41 -7.84 21.07
N SER A 372 8.58 -6.84 20.73
CA SER A 372 7.80 -6.08 21.71
C SER A 372 6.57 -5.41 21.07
N GLU A 373 5.58 -5.05 21.89
CA GLU A 373 4.38 -4.32 21.45
C GLU A 373 4.73 -3.04 20.66
N GLU A 374 5.70 -2.25 21.13
CA GLU A 374 6.10 -1.01 20.46
C GLU A 374 6.68 -1.25 19.06
N GLN A 375 7.52 -2.27 18.93
CA GLN A 375 8.12 -2.69 17.67
C GLN A 375 7.07 -3.25 16.70
N ILE A 376 6.14 -4.07 17.19
CA ILE A 376 5.05 -4.66 16.40
C ILE A 376 4.12 -3.55 15.89
N LEU A 377 3.73 -2.61 16.75
CA LEU A 377 2.91 -1.47 16.33
C LEU A 377 3.65 -0.54 15.36
N ALA A 378 4.98 -0.37 15.53
CA ALA A 378 5.80 0.35 14.56
C ALA A 378 5.89 -0.37 13.21
N ALA A 379 6.00 -1.70 13.20
CA ALA A 379 5.96 -2.52 12.00
C ALA A 379 4.61 -2.40 11.29
N ALA A 380 3.52 -2.41 12.04
CA ALA A 380 2.18 -2.32 11.48
C ALA A 380 1.91 -0.98 10.80
N GLU A 381 2.45 0.11 11.34
CA GLU A 381 2.41 1.43 10.69
C GLU A 381 3.29 1.51 9.44
N ALA A 382 4.46 0.86 9.44
CA ALA A 382 5.40 0.90 8.32
C ALA A 382 4.94 0.03 7.14
N TYR A 383 4.27 -1.09 7.44
CA TYR A 383 3.98 -2.16 6.47
C TYR A 383 2.48 -2.31 6.17
N CYS A 384 1.67 -1.30 6.48
CA CYS A 384 0.22 -1.34 6.29
C CYS A 384 -0.23 -1.58 4.84
N SER A 385 0.56 -1.24 3.83
CA SER A 385 0.26 -1.55 2.42
C SER A 385 0.88 -2.85 1.90
N ARG A 386 1.56 -3.63 2.75
CA ARG A 386 2.24 -4.88 2.39
C ARG A 386 1.50 -6.07 3.00
N PRO A 387 0.58 -6.73 2.27
CA PRO A 387 -0.30 -7.74 2.86
C PRO A 387 0.47 -8.92 3.46
N GLU A 388 1.57 -9.36 2.82
CA GLU A 388 2.39 -10.48 3.29
C GLU A 388 2.99 -10.24 4.68
N ILE A 389 3.54 -9.04 4.93
CA ILE A 389 4.10 -8.66 6.23
C ILE A 389 2.99 -8.27 7.20
N LEU A 390 1.98 -7.53 6.76
CA LEU A 390 0.91 -7.09 7.64
C LEU A 390 0.14 -8.28 8.24
N GLN A 391 -0.03 -9.36 7.49
CA GLN A 391 -0.63 -10.59 8.00
C GLN A 391 0.13 -11.13 9.24
N THR A 392 1.47 -11.20 9.18
CA THR A 392 2.27 -11.70 10.30
C THR A 392 2.26 -10.71 11.47
N VAL A 393 2.36 -9.42 11.19
CA VAL A 393 2.28 -8.35 12.21
C VAL A 393 0.95 -8.39 12.98
N LEU A 394 -0.17 -8.55 12.27
CA LEU A 394 -1.50 -8.65 12.91
C LEU A 394 -1.65 -9.95 13.72
N ASN A 395 -0.99 -11.03 13.31
CA ASN A 395 -0.95 -12.26 14.11
C ASN A 395 -0.16 -12.08 15.40
N ASP A 396 0.97 -11.37 15.38
CA ASP A 396 1.74 -11.07 16.59
C ASP A 396 0.94 -10.16 17.53
N LEU A 397 0.28 -9.14 16.99
CA LEU A 397 -0.61 -8.27 17.75
C LEU A 397 -1.78 -9.05 18.36
N PHE A 398 -2.33 -10.02 17.64
CA PHE A 398 -3.34 -10.94 18.16
C PHE A 398 -2.81 -11.77 19.34
N GLN A 399 -1.56 -12.25 19.30
CA GLN A 399 -0.97 -12.98 20.43
C GLN A 399 -0.86 -12.11 21.66
N ILE A 400 -0.48 -10.82 21.50
CA ILE A 400 -0.45 -9.85 22.60
C ILE A 400 -1.84 -9.74 23.23
N PHE A 401 -2.91 -9.55 22.45
CA PHE A 401 -4.27 -9.47 23.00
C PHE A 401 -4.74 -10.75 23.70
N ARG A 402 -4.23 -11.91 23.27
CA ARG A 402 -4.64 -13.21 23.80
C ARG A 402 -3.94 -13.57 25.10
N TYR A 403 -2.66 -13.26 25.22
CA TYR A 403 -1.80 -13.76 26.30
C TYR A 403 -1.23 -12.66 27.21
N GLU A 404 -1.26 -11.40 26.78
CA GLU A 404 -0.67 -10.26 27.49
C GLU A 404 -1.69 -9.11 27.66
N VAL A 405 -1.24 -8.02 28.29
CA VAL A 405 -2.01 -6.78 28.40
C VAL A 405 -1.46 -5.78 27.39
N CYS A 406 -2.22 -5.52 26.33
CA CYS A 406 -1.89 -4.47 25.36
C CYS A 406 -1.94 -3.10 26.03
N LYS A 407 -0.83 -2.35 25.98
CA LYS A 407 -0.72 -1.02 26.60
C LYS A 407 -1.30 0.08 25.72
N ASN A 408 -1.25 -0.09 24.40
CA ASN A 408 -1.65 0.91 23.42
C ASN A 408 -2.80 0.42 22.52
N THR A 409 -3.91 0.05 23.16
CA THR A 409 -5.12 -0.43 22.47
C THR A 409 -5.62 0.53 21.41
N LYS A 410 -5.45 1.85 21.62
CA LYS A 410 -5.86 2.88 20.66
C LYS A 410 -5.15 2.74 19.32
N LYS A 411 -3.82 2.70 19.36
CA LYS A 411 -2.98 2.57 18.17
C LYS A 411 -3.16 1.20 17.51
N ALA A 412 -3.28 0.15 18.33
CA ALA A 412 -3.57 -1.20 17.85
C ALA A 412 -4.90 -1.24 17.07
N LEU A 413 -5.95 -0.61 17.59
CA LEU A 413 -7.24 -0.55 16.92
C LEU A 413 -7.18 0.23 15.59
N ASP A 414 -6.48 1.36 15.56
CA ASP A 414 -6.28 2.16 14.34
C ASP A 414 -5.63 1.30 13.23
N VAL A 415 -4.56 0.58 13.59
CA VAL A 415 -3.85 -0.34 12.71
C VAL A 415 -4.73 -1.49 12.22
N ILE A 416 -5.46 -2.15 13.13
CA ILE A 416 -6.30 -3.31 12.78
C ILE A 416 -7.40 -2.89 11.81
N ILE A 417 -8.11 -1.80 12.11
CA ILE A 417 -9.20 -1.31 11.26
C ILE A 417 -8.65 -0.88 9.90
N HIS A 418 -7.55 -0.14 9.88
CA HIS A 418 -6.93 0.29 8.63
C HIS A 418 -6.44 -0.89 7.80
N GLY A 419 -5.79 -1.89 8.41
CA GLY A 419 -5.31 -3.09 7.73
C GLY A 419 -6.44 -3.93 7.14
N MET A 420 -7.50 -4.16 7.92
CA MET A 420 -8.68 -4.90 7.44
C MET A 420 -9.39 -4.16 6.29
N ASN A 421 -9.56 -2.84 6.38
CA ASN A 421 -10.21 -2.07 5.31
C ASN A 421 -9.35 -2.01 4.05
N SER A 422 -8.03 -1.88 4.20
CA SER A 422 -7.09 -1.74 3.08
C SER A 422 -6.84 -3.05 2.35
N HIS A 423 -7.11 -4.20 2.97
CA HIS A 423 -6.87 -5.53 2.39
C HIS A 423 -8.10 -6.43 2.53
N ILE A 424 -9.24 -5.95 2.03
CA ILE A 424 -10.52 -6.64 2.17
C ILE A 424 -10.51 -8.05 1.56
N HIS A 425 -9.79 -8.28 0.46
CA HIS A 425 -9.72 -9.59 -0.22
C HIS A 425 -8.71 -10.56 0.43
N GLU A 426 -7.89 -10.10 1.37
CA GLU A 426 -6.88 -10.93 2.02
C GLU A 426 -7.45 -11.67 3.24
N LYS A 427 -7.88 -12.92 3.03
CA LYS A 427 -8.58 -13.72 4.06
C LYS A 427 -7.84 -13.78 5.39
N HIS A 428 -6.52 -13.90 5.38
CA HIS A 428 -5.72 -14.08 6.60
C HIS A 428 -5.65 -12.79 7.42
N ILE A 429 -5.60 -11.63 6.75
CA ILE A 429 -5.69 -10.32 7.40
C ILE A 429 -7.07 -10.16 8.06
N GLN A 430 -8.14 -10.54 7.36
CA GLN A 430 -9.50 -10.46 7.90
C GLN A 430 -9.70 -11.36 9.13
N ILE A 431 -9.17 -12.59 9.08
CA ILE A 431 -9.24 -13.54 10.20
C ILE A 431 -8.46 -13.04 11.42
N ALA A 432 -7.21 -12.60 11.24
CA ALA A 432 -6.37 -12.08 12.33
C ALA A 432 -6.94 -10.79 12.93
N GLY A 433 -7.39 -9.87 12.08
CA GLY A 433 -8.00 -8.61 12.49
C GLY A 433 -9.32 -8.82 13.24
N SER A 434 -10.23 -9.65 12.72
CA SER A 434 -11.50 -9.96 13.41
C SER A 434 -11.29 -10.67 14.76
N ALA A 435 -10.30 -11.56 14.85
CA ALA A 435 -9.94 -12.20 16.11
C ALA A 435 -9.38 -11.19 17.12
N SER A 436 -8.57 -10.23 16.68
CA SER A 436 -8.05 -9.15 17.52
C SER A 436 -9.18 -8.23 18.02
N LEU A 437 -10.11 -7.86 17.13
CA LEU A 437 -11.29 -7.06 17.48
C LEU A 437 -12.16 -7.73 18.53
N PHE A 438 -12.32 -9.06 18.48
CA PHE A 438 -13.03 -9.80 19.52
C PHE A 438 -12.45 -9.54 20.92
N TYR A 439 -11.12 -9.62 21.08
CA TYR A 439 -10.48 -9.40 22.38
C TYR A 439 -10.60 -7.95 22.86
N ILE A 440 -10.48 -6.99 21.93
CA ILE A 440 -10.65 -5.56 22.23
C ILE A 440 -12.08 -5.29 22.74
N VAL A 441 -13.08 -5.82 22.05
CA VAL A 441 -14.52 -5.58 22.35
C VAL A 441 -15.00 -6.40 23.56
N LYS A 442 -14.40 -7.57 23.81
CA LYS A 442 -14.71 -8.40 24.99
C LYS A 442 -14.26 -7.73 26.29
N GLY A 443 -13.23 -6.88 26.25
CA GLY A 443 -12.71 -6.18 27.41
C GLY A 443 -13.65 -5.10 27.95
N GLU A 444 -13.34 -4.59 29.15
CA GLU A 444 -14.09 -3.50 29.80
C GLU A 444 -13.99 -2.17 29.05
N GLU A 445 -13.03 -2.03 28.11
CA GLU A 445 -12.83 -0.81 27.33
C GLU A 445 -13.99 -0.47 26.39
N LEU A 446 -14.82 -1.45 25.99
CA LEU A 446 -15.94 -1.23 25.06
C LEU A 446 -16.92 -0.16 25.57
N GLU A 447 -17.10 -0.03 26.89
CA GLU A 447 -17.98 0.98 27.48
C GLU A 447 -17.47 2.40 27.26
N ASN A 448 -16.15 2.56 27.11
CA ASN A 448 -15.50 3.85 26.84
C ASN A 448 -15.53 4.21 25.35
N PHE A 449 -15.94 3.29 24.47
CA PHE A 449 -15.96 3.55 23.03
C PHE A 449 -17.17 4.40 22.66
N ASN A 450 -16.89 5.46 21.91
CA ASN A 450 -17.92 6.34 21.38
C ASN A 450 -18.61 5.70 20.15
N VAL A 451 -19.66 6.36 19.65
CA VAL A 451 -20.49 5.81 18.57
C VAL A 451 -19.69 5.68 17.27
N LYS A 452 -18.77 6.61 16.98
CA LYS A 452 -17.93 6.55 15.77
C LYS A 452 -16.98 5.36 15.78
N VAL A 453 -16.30 5.13 16.89
CA VAL A 453 -15.39 3.98 17.05
C VAL A 453 -16.15 2.67 16.91
N LYS A 454 -17.30 2.53 17.59
CA LYS A 454 -18.16 1.35 17.50
C LYS A 454 -18.63 1.10 16.07
N ASN A 455 -19.12 2.15 15.39
CA ASN A 455 -19.54 2.06 13.99
C ASN A 455 -18.40 1.67 13.05
N SER A 456 -17.18 2.16 13.29
CA SER A 456 -16.00 1.79 12.51
C SER A 456 -15.68 0.31 12.66
N ILE A 457 -15.67 -0.22 13.90
CA ILE A 457 -15.44 -1.64 14.17
C ILE A 457 -16.51 -2.50 13.48
N VAL A 458 -17.78 -2.17 13.69
CA VAL A 458 -18.91 -2.91 13.11
C VAL A 458 -18.86 -2.89 11.58
N ARG A 459 -18.63 -1.73 10.96
CA ARG A 459 -18.53 -1.60 9.50
C ARG A 459 -17.38 -2.44 8.95
N THR A 460 -16.19 -2.35 9.53
CA THR A 460 -15.03 -3.13 9.10
C THR A 460 -15.28 -4.63 9.21
N LEU A 461 -15.88 -5.09 10.31
CA LEU A 461 -16.26 -6.50 10.47
C LEU A 461 -17.28 -6.96 9.43
N LEU A 462 -18.35 -6.19 9.21
CA LEU A 462 -19.40 -6.54 8.24
C LEU A 462 -18.86 -6.58 6.81
N ASN A 463 -17.97 -5.65 6.45
CA ASN A 463 -17.30 -5.64 5.15
C ASN A 463 -16.48 -6.92 4.95
N GLY A 464 -15.64 -7.28 5.93
CA GLY A 464 -14.84 -8.50 5.87
C GLY A 464 -15.69 -9.78 5.83
N MET A 465 -16.79 -9.84 6.61
CA MET A 465 -17.75 -10.95 6.58
C MET A 465 -18.50 -11.04 5.24
N SER A 466 -18.85 -9.89 4.63
CA SER A 466 -19.56 -9.85 3.35
C SER A 466 -18.67 -10.28 2.18
N GLU A 467 -17.36 -10.02 2.23
CA GLU A 467 -16.42 -10.48 1.22
C GLU A 467 -16.09 -11.98 1.41
N HIS A 468 -15.83 -12.42 2.64
CA HIS A 468 -15.40 -13.79 2.96
C HIS A 468 -16.53 -14.68 3.51
N ARG A 469 -17.71 -14.64 2.88
CA ARG A 469 -18.93 -15.35 3.37
C ARG A 469 -18.76 -16.87 3.52
N SER A 470 -17.87 -17.46 2.73
CA SER A 470 -17.57 -18.89 2.73
C SER A 470 -16.57 -19.30 3.81
N ASP A 471 -15.85 -18.36 4.42
CA ASP A 471 -14.86 -18.67 5.44
C ASP A 471 -15.50 -18.80 6.83
N ILE A 472 -15.54 -20.03 7.35
CA ILE A 472 -16.17 -20.34 8.64
C ILE A 472 -15.49 -19.61 9.79
N THR A 473 -14.17 -19.42 9.73
CA THR A 473 -13.40 -18.78 10.81
C THR A 473 -13.72 -17.30 10.87
N MET A 474 -13.70 -16.62 9.72
CA MET A 474 -14.07 -15.21 9.63
C MET A 474 -15.50 -14.97 10.10
N MET A 475 -16.44 -15.80 9.65
CA MET A 475 -17.84 -15.69 10.02
C MET A 475 -18.08 -15.94 11.51
N ARG A 476 -17.39 -16.93 12.10
CA ARG A 476 -17.45 -17.22 13.54
C ARG A 476 -16.89 -16.05 14.36
N ASN A 477 -15.71 -15.54 14.02
CA ASN A 477 -15.08 -14.42 14.72
C ASN A 477 -15.93 -13.15 14.63
N GLY A 478 -16.46 -12.87 13.43
CA GLY A 478 -17.35 -11.73 13.19
C GLY A 478 -18.62 -11.80 14.03
N CYS A 479 -19.33 -12.94 14.01
CA CYS A 479 -20.53 -13.12 14.83
C CYS A 479 -20.25 -13.01 16.33
N LEU A 480 -19.17 -13.64 16.82
CA LEU A 480 -18.78 -13.56 18.24
C LEU A 480 -18.50 -12.12 18.64
N THR A 481 -17.80 -11.35 17.80
CA THR A 481 -17.50 -9.94 18.06
C THR A 481 -18.77 -9.08 18.06
N LEU A 482 -19.67 -9.29 17.10
CA LEU A 482 -20.93 -8.55 17.00
C LEU A 482 -21.87 -8.79 18.19
N CYS A 483 -21.86 -9.99 18.80
CA CYS A 483 -22.67 -10.31 19.98
C CYS A 483 -22.37 -9.43 21.21
N HIS A 484 -21.21 -8.76 21.24
CA HIS A 484 -20.85 -7.85 22.33
C HIS A 484 -21.43 -6.43 22.16
N PHE A 485 -21.95 -6.09 20.97
CA PHE A 485 -22.56 -4.78 20.70
C PHE A 485 -24.07 -4.80 21.01
N LYS A 486 -24.63 -3.66 21.46
CA LYS A 486 -26.06 -3.54 21.77
C LYS A 486 -26.86 -3.29 20.50
N ILE A 487 -27.44 -4.34 19.92
CA ILE A 487 -28.37 -4.22 18.78
C ILE A 487 -29.76 -3.74 19.30
N PRO A 488 -30.41 -2.75 18.66
CA PRO A 488 -30.00 -2.05 17.46
C PRO A 488 -29.14 -0.80 17.71
N ARG A 489 -29.06 -0.26 18.95
CA ARG A 489 -28.42 1.04 19.26
C ARG A 489 -27.04 1.25 18.65
N ASP A 490 -26.19 0.21 18.65
CA ASP A 490 -24.81 0.28 18.16
C ASP A 490 -24.67 -0.14 16.67
N VAL A 491 -25.77 -0.56 16.01
CA VAL A 491 -25.77 -1.15 14.64
C VAL A 491 -26.84 -0.53 13.72
N VAL A 492 -27.58 0.50 14.17
CA VAL A 492 -28.77 1.05 13.50
C VAL A 492 -28.54 1.39 12.02
N SER A 493 -27.37 1.95 11.69
CA SER A 493 -27.04 2.40 10.32
C SER A 493 -26.89 1.27 9.28
N TRP A 494 -26.87 -0.01 9.69
CA TRP A 494 -26.54 -1.15 8.82
C TRP A 494 -27.61 -2.24 8.80
N SER A 495 -28.85 -1.86 9.09
CA SER A 495 -30.03 -2.73 9.15
C SER A 495 -30.33 -3.51 7.85
N VAL A 496 -29.67 -3.18 6.73
CA VAL A 496 -29.80 -3.88 5.44
C VAL A 496 -28.75 -4.98 5.23
N MET A 497 -27.50 -4.78 5.68
CA MET A 497 -26.44 -5.80 5.57
C MET A 497 -26.57 -6.88 6.63
N LEU A 498 -26.93 -6.49 7.85
CA LEU A 498 -27.00 -7.39 9.00
C LEU A 498 -27.98 -8.56 8.78
N PRO A 499 -29.21 -8.37 8.26
CA PRO A 499 -30.12 -9.48 8.00
C PRO A 499 -29.58 -10.43 6.95
N ASN A 500 -28.96 -9.95 5.86
CA ASN A 500 -28.45 -10.83 4.78
C ASN A 500 -27.32 -11.75 5.28
N ILE A 501 -26.45 -11.24 6.15
CA ILE A 501 -25.36 -11.99 6.76
C ILE A 501 -25.89 -12.95 7.85
N LEU A 502 -26.80 -12.48 8.71
CA LEU A 502 -27.44 -13.30 9.74
C LEU A 502 -28.39 -14.36 9.15
N LEU A 503 -29.06 -14.12 8.03
CA LEU A 503 -29.89 -15.10 7.32
C LEU A 503 -29.05 -16.28 6.83
N PHE A 504 -27.84 -15.99 6.34
CA PHE A 504 -26.92 -17.00 5.82
C PHE A 504 -26.31 -17.89 6.92
N PHE A 505 -26.08 -17.34 8.12
CA PHE A 505 -25.36 -18.04 9.19
C PHE A 505 -26.19 -18.35 10.45
N CYS A 506 -27.09 -17.47 10.87
CA CYS A 506 -27.93 -17.69 12.06
C CYS A 506 -29.04 -18.70 11.79
N ILE A 507 -29.61 -18.84 10.58
CA ILE A 507 -30.64 -19.88 10.40
C ILE A 507 -30.05 -21.29 10.63
N PRO A 508 -28.89 -21.66 10.07
CA PRO A 508 -28.28 -22.96 10.37
C PRO A 508 -27.71 -23.02 11.79
N SER A 509 -26.98 -22.00 12.24
CA SER A 509 -26.18 -22.07 13.49
C SER A 509 -27.01 -21.83 14.75
N PHE A 510 -28.09 -21.04 14.66
CA PHE A 510 -29.00 -20.77 15.78
C PHE A 510 -29.97 -21.94 16.01
N LEU A 511 -30.32 -22.70 14.95
CA LEU A 511 -31.01 -23.99 15.06
C LEU A 511 -30.14 -25.05 15.73
N ILE A 512 -28.83 -25.05 15.45
CA ILE A 512 -27.86 -25.98 16.05
C ILE A 512 -27.54 -25.61 17.52
N MET A 513 -27.36 -24.32 17.84
CA MET A 513 -27.05 -23.88 19.21
C MET A 513 -28.23 -23.99 20.20
N ARG A 514 -29.48 -24.05 19.74
CA ARG A 514 -30.65 -24.26 20.61
C ARG A 514 -31.15 -25.70 20.71
N GLY A 515 -30.53 -26.66 20.04
CA GLY A 515 -30.92 -28.08 20.16
C GLY A 515 -32.29 -28.41 19.57
N TRP A 516 -32.77 -27.66 18.57
CA TRP A 516 -34.02 -27.95 17.87
C TRP A 516 -33.72 -28.77 16.60
N TYR A 517 -33.20 -29.98 16.76
CA TYR A 517 -33.10 -30.99 15.70
C TYR A 517 -33.72 -32.31 16.15
N LYS A 518 -34.99 -32.25 16.56
CA LYS A 518 -35.90 -33.40 16.65
C LYS A 518 -37.32 -32.92 16.36
N SER A 519 -37.64 -32.63 15.09
CA SER A 519 -39.03 -32.77 14.60
C SER A 519 -39.24 -32.62 13.09
N TYR A 520 -38.21 -32.42 12.27
CA TYR A 520 -38.36 -32.31 10.81
C TYR A 520 -37.75 -33.50 10.06
N TYR A 521 -38.06 -34.71 10.53
CA TYR A 521 -38.08 -35.93 9.73
C TYR A 521 -39.19 -36.83 10.30
N MET A 522 -40.41 -36.56 9.87
CA MET A 522 -41.39 -37.57 9.51
C MET A 522 -41.91 -37.24 8.12
#